data_AF-A0A850JJ24-F1
#
_entry.id   AF-A0A850JJ24-F1
#
_cell.length_a   1.000
_cell.length_b   1.000
_cell.length_c   1.000
_cell.angle_alpha   90.00
_cell.angle_beta   90.00
_cell.angle_gamma   90.00
#
_symmetry.space_group_name_H-M   'P 1'
#
loop_
_entity.id
_entity.type
_entity.pdbx_description
1 polymer ?
#
loop_
_entity_poly.entity_id
_entity_poly.type
_entity_poly.pdbx_seq_one_letter_code
_entity_poly.pdbx_strand_id
1 'polypeptide(L)'
;MPSDVASDQVAGVLRDVGRLGPYFEIRTELDGAGWRPFAGDVRRLRALTGDYAERLGAKERRVSASLVFQGLAARLWSPVVAAAAGGIVPDLRTLRWRWAPGEAITLGLDKPGGWRVEDTAEAAALVHDVIVDGHLRPLREIMASFVNLADGLVWGNAASALVGSLHVGPADAVRGELVRELLRREPLAGAGEFRADGFVRKSCCLYYRVPGGGMCGDCGLLPGS
;
A
#
# COMPACT_ATOMS: atom_id res chain seq x y z
N MET A 1 21.15 14.51 -0.71
CA MET A 1 20.97 13.48 0.34
C MET A 1 19.95 14.08 1.29
N PRO A 2 18.76 13.46 1.41
CA PRO A 2 17.69 13.95 2.27
C PRO A 2 18.18 14.15 3.71
N SER A 3 17.75 15.23 4.37
CA SER A 3 18.14 15.48 5.76
C SER A 3 17.25 14.70 6.74
N ASP A 4 17.85 14.10 7.77
CA ASP A 4 17.09 13.39 8.80
C ASP A 4 16.10 14.30 9.55
N VAL A 5 14.96 13.74 9.92
CA VAL A 5 13.88 14.43 10.65
C VAL A 5 13.77 13.85 12.07
N ALA A 6 13.55 14.73 13.05
CA ALA A 6 13.38 14.32 14.44
C ALA A 6 12.16 13.41 14.63
N SER A 7 12.25 12.47 15.57
CA SER A 7 11.26 11.41 15.74
C SER A 7 9.86 11.91 16.09
N ASP A 8 9.79 12.95 16.93
CA ASP A 8 8.56 13.63 17.33
C ASP A 8 7.86 14.32 16.15
N GLN A 9 8.63 14.92 15.24
CA GLN A 9 8.09 15.52 14.03
C GLN A 9 7.51 14.47 13.08
N VAL A 10 8.22 13.35 12.85
CA VAL A 10 7.67 12.24 12.04
C VAL A 10 6.43 11.65 12.70
N ALA A 11 6.44 11.48 14.03
CA ALA A 11 5.27 10.98 14.76
C ALA A 11 4.06 11.90 14.63
N GLY A 12 4.26 13.22 14.70
CA GLY A 12 3.23 14.23 14.48
C GLY A 12 2.61 14.11 13.09
N VAL A 13 3.44 14.04 12.05
CA VAL A 13 2.96 13.87 10.66
C VAL A 13 2.19 12.57 10.49
N LEU A 14 2.69 11.44 10.98
CA LEU A 14 2.01 10.14 10.91
C LEU A 14 0.65 10.16 11.61
N ARG A 15 0.56 10.86 12.76
CA ARG A 15 -0.70 11.06 13.48
C ARG A 15 -1.69 11.89 12.68
N ASP A 16 -1.24 12.96 12.03
CA ASP A 16 -2.11 13.86 11.27
C ASP A 16 -2.62 13.21 9.98
N VAL A 17 -1.76 12.53 9.22
CA VAL A 17 -2.21 11.76 8.04
C VAL A 17 -3.13 10.61 8.45
N GLY A 18 -2.90 9.98 9.60
CA GLY A 18 -3.75 8.92 10.14
C GLY A 18 -5.21 9.32 10.36
N ARG A 19 -5.48 10.62 10.57
CA ARG A 19 -6.85 11.15 10.70
C ARG A 19 -7.66 11.03 9.41
N LEU A 20 -7.02 10.83 8.25
CA LEU A 20 -7.70 10.65 6.96
C LEU A 20 -8.46 9.32 6.88
N GLY A 21 -8.04 8.30 7.65
CA GLY A 21 -8.78 7.04 7.75
C GLY A 21 -7.91 5.82 8.04
N PRO A 22 -8.52 4.63 8.15
CA PRO A 22 -7.86 3.43 8.64
C PRO A 22 -6.73 2.90 7.74
N TYR A 23 -6.71 3.28 6.45
CA TYR A 23 -5.60 2.93 5.55
C TYR A 23 -4.41 3.89 5.67
N PHE A 24 -4.58 5.06 6.31
CA PHE A 24 -3.53 6.06 6.54
C PHE A 24 -2.90 5.95 7.93
N GLU A 25 -3.34 5.02 8.77
CA GLU A 25 -2.81 4.89 10.13
C GLU A 25 -1.51 4.07 10.16
N ILE A 26 -0.43 4.71 10.62
CA ILE A 26 0.75 4.05 11.17
C ILE A 26 0.88 4.54 12.61
N ARG A 27 0.68 3.63 13.58
CA ARG A 27 0.76 3.96 15.01
C ARG A 27 2.19 4.24 15.42
N THR A 28 2.37 5.23 16.29
CA THR A 28 3.68 5.59 16.85
C THR A 28 3.84 5.12 18.30
N GLU A 29 2.82 4.46 18.83
CA GLU A 29 2.76 3.87 20.16
C GLU A 29 2.27 2.42 19.98
N LEU A 30 3.14 1.46 20.27
CA LEU A 30 2.90 0.04 19.99
C LEU A 30 2.38 -0.70 21.22
N ASP A 31 1.19 -0.33 21.65
CA ASP A 31 0.57 -0.92 22.84
C ASP A 31 0.13 -2.37 22.61
N GLY A 32 0.22 -3.17 23.67
CA GLY A 32 -0.24 -4.55 23.70
C GLY A 32 0.71 -5.55 23.01
N ALA A 33 0.37 -6.84 23.12
CA ALA A 33 1.16 -7.92 22.55
C ALA A 33 0.87 -8.13 21.05
N GLY A 34 1.70 -8.94 20.38
CA GLY A 34 1.42 -9.46 19.03
C GLY A 34 1.99 -8.66 17.85
N TRP A 35 2.64 -7.53 18.12
CA TRP A 35 3.44 -6.78 17.14
C TRP A 35 4.61 -7.63 16.62
N ARG A 36 4.73 -7.73 15.30
CA ARG A 36 5.84 -8.43 14.63
C ARG A 36 6.43 -7.55 13.54
N PRO A 37 7.67 -7.79 13.09
CA PRO A 37 8.20 -7.16 11.88
C PRO A 37 7.27 -7.37 10.69
N PHE A 38 7.09 -6.33 9.87
CA PHE A 38 6.41 -6.41 8.59
C PHE A 38 7.39 -6.85 7.49
N ALA A 39 7.01 -7.67 6.50
CA ALA A 39 5.71 -8.30 6.26
C ALA A 39 5.47 -9.58 7.09
N GLY A 40 6.40 -9.96 7.96
CA GLY A 40 6.35 -11.17 8.77
C GLY A 40 6.82 -12.41 8.00
N ASP A 41 6.40 -13.59 8.45
CA ASP A 41 6.74 -14.87 7.82
C ASP A 41 5.64 -15.40 6.89
N VAL A 42 5.99 -16.42 6.10
CA VAL A 42 5.09 -17.13 5.18
C VAL A 42 3.84 -17.66 5.89
N ARG A 43 3.96 -18.14 7.14
CA ARG A 43 2.83 -18.76 7.86
C ARG A 43 1.77 -17.71 8.17
N ARG A 44 2.17 -16.53 8.62
CA ARG A 44 1.23 -15.45 8.96
C ARG A 44 0.53 -14.87 7.74
N LEU A 45 1.25 -14.64 6.64
CA LEU A 45 0.63 -14.17 5.39
C LEU A 45 -0.31 -15.21 4.79
N ARG A 46 0.03 -16.50 4.89
CA ARG A 46 -0.88 -17.59 4.49
C ARG A 46 -2.14 -17.63 5.36
N ALA A 47 -2.02 -17.47 6.67
CA ALA A 47 -3.15 -17.42 7.59
C ALA A 47 -4.07 -16.22 7.30
N LEU A 48 -3.51 -15.03 7.11
CA LEU A 48 -4.24 -13.83 6.71
C LEU A 48 -4.99 -14.03 5.38
N THR A 49 -4.33 -14.65 4.40
CA THR A 49 -4.95 -14.97 3.11
C THR A 49 -6.10 -15.97 3.23
N GLY A 50 -6.01 -16.91 4.17
CA GLY A 50 -7.08 -17.86 4.51
C GLY A 50 -8.27 -17.16 5.17
N ASP A 51 -8.03 -16.34 6.20
CA ASP A 51 -9.06 -15.54 6.87
C ASP A 51 -9.82 -14.65 5.88
N TYR A 52 -9.10 -13.97 4.98
CA TYR A 52 -9.73 -13.19 3.91
C TYR A 52 -10.53 -14.06 2.94
N ALA A 53 -10.07 -15.26 2.61
CA ALA A 53 -10.81 -16.16 1.73
C ALA A 53 -12.14 -16.58 2.36
N GLU A 54 -12.13 -16.95 3.64
CA GLU A 54 -13.31 -17.36 4.39
C GLU A 54 -14.32 -16.21 4.49
N ARG A 55 -13.87 -15.03 4.91
CA ARG A 55 -14.72 -13.83 5.06
C ARG A 55 -15.34 -13.36 3.75
N LEU A 56 -14.61 -13.48 2.64
CA LEU A 56 -15.09 -13.09 1.31
C LEU A 56 -15.87 -14.22 0.62
N GLY A 57 -15.88 -15.44 1.15
CA GLY A 57 -16.39 -16.61 0.43
C GLY A 57 -15.60 -16.91 -0.86
N ALA A 58 -14.35 -16.46 -0.95
CA ALA A 58 -13.53 -16.60 -2.14
C ALA A 58 -13.12 -18.07 -2.34
N LYS A 59 -13.58 -18.68 -3.43
CA LYS A 59 -13.31 -20.10 -3.75
C LYS A 59 -11.87 -20.35 -4.21
N GLU A 60 -11.16 -19.30 -4.61
CA GLU A 60 -9.80 -19.38 -5.13
C GLU A 60 -8.84 -18.60 -4.25
N ARG A 61 -7.80 -19.29 -3.75
CA ARG A 61 -6.76 -18.68 -2.91
C ARG A 61 -6.08 -17.47 -3.57
N ARG A 62 -5.94 -17.46 -4.89
CA ARG A 62 -5.34 -16.33 -5.62
C ARG A 62 -6.18 -15.05 -5.55
N VAL A 63 -7.49 -15.17 -5.40
CA VAL A 63 -8.39 -14.01 -5.27
C VAL A 63 -8.16 -13.33 -3.93
N SER A 64 -8.20 -14.08 -2.82
CA SER A 64 -7.94 -13.52 -1.50
C SER A 64 -6.50 -13.02 -1.36
N ALA A 65 -5.52 -13.74 -1.92
CA ALA A 65 -4.13 -13.30 -1.95
C ALA A 65 -3.95 -11.97 -2.71
N SER A 66 -4.57 -11.84 -3.88
CA SER A 66 -4.58 -10.59 -4.67
C SER A 66 -5.09 -9.40 -3.84
N LEU A 67 -6.22 -9.59 -3.15
CA LEU A 67 -6.85 -8.55 -2.34
C LEU A 67 -6.07 -8.24 -1.06
N VAL A 68 -5.46 -9.24 -0.42
CA VAL A 68 -4.55 -9.05 0.72
C VAL A 68 -3.33 -8.24 0.30
N PHE A 69 -2.69 -8.59 -0.82
CA PHE A 69 -1.55 -7.83 -1.34
C PHE A 69 -1.96 -6.37 -1.61
N GLN A 70 -3.08 -6.15 -2.30
CA GLN A 70 -3.56 -4.79 -2.60
C GLN A 70 -3.86 -4.00 -1.31
N GLY A 71 -4.51 -4.64 -0.33
CA GLY A 71 -4.85 -4.01 0.95
C GLY A 71 -3.64 -3.68 1.82
N LEU A 72 -2.56 -4.46 1.74
CA LEU A 72 -1.27 -4.16 2.37
C LEU A 72 -0.54 -3.05 1.64
N ALA A 73 -0.49 -3.09 0.31
CA ALA A 73 0.09 -2.02 -0.51
C ALA A 73 -0.60 -0.67 -0.23
N ALA A 74 -1.93 -0.64 -0.13
CA ALA A 74 -2.68 0.56 0.21
C ALA A 74 -2.32 1.14 1.59
N ARG A 75 -2.07 0.27 2.59
CA ARG A 75 -1.65 0.68 3.94
C ARG A 75 -0.20 1.19 4.00
N LEU A 76 0.63 0.85 3.01
CA LEU A 76 1.98 1.42 2.88
C LEU A 76 1.93 2.74 2.10
N TRP A 77 1.24 2.76 0.95
CA TRP A 77 1.16 3.92 0.09
C TRP A 77 0.48 5.11 0.75
N SER A 78 -0.72 4.91 1.29
CA SER A 78 -1.58 6.01 1.75
C SER A 78 -0.91 6.93 2.78
N PRO A 79 -0.36 6.44 3.90
CA PRO A 79 0.28 7.30 4.89
C PRO A 79 1.56 7.97 4.35
N VAL A 80 2.40 7.22 3.64
CA VAL A 80 3.71 7.70 3.19
C VAL A 80 3.57 8.74 2.08
N VAL A 81 2.69 8.53 1.11
CA VAL A 81 2.46 9.49 0.02
C VAL A 81 1.80 10.77 0.55
N ALA A 82 0.89 10.66 1.53
CA ALA A 82 0.33 11.83 2.20
C ALA A 82 1.39 12.60 3.01
N ALA A 83 2.26 11.91 3.75
CA ALA A 83 3.35 12.54 4.49
C ALA A 83 4.37 13.20 3.55
N ALA A 84 4.72 12.52 2.46
CA ALA A 84 5.69 12.98 1.48
C ALA A 84 5.20 14.20 0.71
N ALA A 85 3.90 14.30 0.43
CA ALA A 85 3.30 15.53 -0.11
C ALA A 85 3.45 16.73 0.85
N GLY A 86 3.54 16.47 2.17
CA GLY A 86 3.91 17.45 3.20
C GLY A 86 5.42 17.63 3.40
N GLY A 87 6.26 17.03 2.56
CA GLY A 87 7.72 17.18 2.57
C GLY A 87 8.47 16.25 3.53
N ILE A 88 7.82 15.21 4.07
CA ILE A 88 8.47 14.22 4.96
C ILE A 88 8.20 12.80 4.47
N VAL A 89 9.25 12.03 4.23
CA VAL A 89 9.16 10.60 3.91
C VAL A 89 9.51 9.79 5.16
N PRO A 90 8.54 9.05 5.75
CA PRO A 90 8.80 8.18 6.90
C PRO A 90 9.71 7.01 6.53
N ASP A 91 10.65 6.69 7.42
CA ASP A 91 11.47 5.49 7.35
C ASP A 91 10.68 4.28 7.88
N LEU A 92 10.48 3.29 7.01
CA LEU A 92 9.72 2.09 7.33
C LEU A 92 10.60 0.86 7.63
N ARG A 93 11.94 1.02 7.75
CA ARG A 93 12.86 -0.12 8.02
C ARG A 93 12.50 -0.91 9.27
N THR A 94 11.94 -0.26 10.29
CA THR A 94 11.52 -0.90 11.56
C THR A 94 10.03 -1.17 11.64
N LEU A 95 9.31 -1.10 10.51
CA LEU A 95 7.86 -1.25 10.44
C LEU A 95 7.40 -2.57 11.06
N ARG A 96 6.40 -2.46 11.93
CA ARG A 96 5.73 -3.58 12.56
C ARG A 96 4.26 -3.62 12.17
N TRP A 97 3.70 -4.81 12.28
CA TRP A 97 2.28 -5.03 12.08
C TRP A 97 1.68 -5.94 13.15
N ARG A 98 0.39 -5.77 13.37
CA ARG A 98 -0.45 -6.61 14.23
C ARG A 98 -1.71 -7.00 13.48
N TRP A 99 -2.10 -8.26 13.62
CA TRP A 99 -3.31 -8.84 13.04
C TRP A 99 -3.63 -10.17 13.72
N ALA A 100 -4.91 -10.43 13.99
CA ALA A 100 -5.45 -11.74 14.34
C ALA A 100 -6.67 -12.07 13.46
N PRO A 101 -7.09 -13.35 13.34
CA PRO A 101 -8.27 -13.72 12.56
C PRO A 101 -9.50 -12.89 12.92
N GLY A 102 -10.24 -12.42 11.91
CA GLY A 102 -11.37 -11.51 12.07
C GLY A 102 -11.02 -10.04 12.35
N GLU A 103 -9.79 -9.72 12.79
CA GLU A 103 -9.38 -8.35 13.11
C GLU A 103 -8.85 -7.57 11.88
N ALA A 104 -8.80 -6.25 12.03
CA ALA A 104 -8.13 -5.38 11.08
C ALA A 104 -6.60 -5.45 11.21
N ILE A 105 -5.90 -5.24 10.10
CA ILE A 105 -4.44 -5.09 10.10
C ILE A 105 -4.09 -3.69 10.61
N THR A 106 -3.21 -3.62 11.61
CA THR A 106 -2.64 -2.37 12.13
C THR A 106 -1.14 -2.33 11.83
N LEU A 107 -0.64 -1.17 11.37
CA LEU A 107 0.78 -0.89 11.18
C LEU A 107 1.29 0.03 12.28
N GLY A 108 2.58 -0.05 12.58
CA GLY A 108 3.19 0.85 13.55
C GLY A 108 4.72 0.89 13.56
N LEU A 109 5.24 2.00 14.07
CA LEU A 109 6.65 2.32 14.25
C LEU A 109 6.89 2.77 15.69
N ASP A 110 7.71 2.04 16.44
CA ASP A 110 8.01 2.38 17.84
C ASP A 110 8.90 3.63 17.97
N LYS A 111 9.82 3.80 17.02
CA LYS A 111 10.73 4.94 16.93
C LYS A 111 10.66 5.51 15.51
N PRO A 112 9.60 6.27 15.19
CA PRO A 112 9.44 6.79 13.84
C PRO A 112 10.61 7.73 13.53
N GLY A 113 11.26 7.49 12.40
CA GLY A 113 12.27 8.35 11.80
C GLY A 113 11.90 8.59 10.34
N GLY A 114 12.68 9.41 9.64
CA GLY A 114 12.42 9.72 8.24
C GLY A 114 13.28 10.87 7.76
N TRP A 115 12.97 11.34 6.57
CA TRP A 115 13.74 12.34 5.88
C TRP A 115 12.87 13.48 5.38
N ARG A 116 13.45 14.68 5.34
CA ARG A 116 12.87 15.83 4.65
C ARG A 116 13.28 15.77 3.19
N VAL A 117 12.32 16.06 2.32
CA VAL A 117 12.51 16.13 0.86
C VAL A 117 12.18 17.53 0.37
N GLU A 118 12.94 17.99 -0.62
CA GLU A 118 12.86 19.37 -1.12
C GLU A 118 11.89 19.52 -2.29
N ASP A 119 11.72 18.47 -3.09
CA ASP A 119 10.84 18.46 -4.26
C ASP A 119 10.17 17.11 -4.52
N THR A 120 9.22 17.11 -5.46
CA THR A 120 8.44 15.91 -5.83
C THR A 120 9.30 14.79 -6.43
N ALA A 121 10.40 15.11 -7.11
CA ALA A 121 11.26 14.09 -7.74
C ALA A 121 12.11 13.36 -6.69
N GLU A 122 12.67 14.09 -5.72
CA GLU A 122 13.36 13.53 -4.55
C GLU A 122 12.39 12.71 -3.70
N ALA A 123 11.20 13.26 -3.43
CA ALA A 123 10.13 12.54 -2.72
C ALA A 123 9.77 11.22 -3.42
N ALA A 124 9.56 11.24 -4.74
CA ALA A 124 9.19 10.06 -5.49
C ALA A 124 10.31 9.01 -5.51
N ALA A 125 11.57 9.41 -5.61
CA ALA A 125 12.71 8.49 -5.53
C ALA A 125 12.76 7.79 -4.16
N LEU A 126 12.72 8.58 -3.08
CA LEU A 126 12.84 8.03 -1.74
C LEU A 126 11.62 7.18 -1.34
N VAL A 127 10.41 7.62 -1.69
CA VAL A 127 9.17 6.85 -1.45
C VAL A 127 9.19 5.53 -2.24
N HIS A 128 9.70 5.54 -3.47
CA HIS A 128 9.86 4.33 -4.27
C HIS A 128 10.82 3.35 -3.59
N ASP A 129 12.02 3.79 -3.18
CA ASP A 129 12.99 2.94 -2.48
C ASP A 129 12.40 2.35 -1.19
N VAL A 130 11.77 3.19 -0.36
CA VAL A 130 11.19 2.79 0.92
C VAL A 130 10.06 1.77 0.75
N ILE A 131 9.15 1.99 -0.19
CA ILE A 131 7.94 1.15 -0.32
C ILE A 131 8.16 0.00 -1.30
N VAL A 132 8.61 0.28 -2.51
CA VAL A 132 8.71 -0.74 -3.57
C VAL A 132 9.81 -1.73 -3.22
N ASP A 133 11.02 -1.23 -3.00
CA ASP A 133 12.19 -2.07 -2.76
C ASP A 133 12.22 -2.56 -1.31
N GLY A 134 11.93 -1.68 -0.34
CA GLY A 134 11.91 -2.03 1.08
C GLY A 134 10.80 -3.00 1.50
N HIS A 135 9.63 -2.98 0.82
CA HIS A 135 8.45 -3.70 1.32
C HIS A 135 7.67 -4.49 0.27
N LEU A 136 7.33 -3.91 -0.88
CA LEU A 136 6.45 -4.58 -1.85
C LEU A 136 7.15 -5.73 -2.57
N ARG A 137 8.43 -5.60 -2.94
CA ARG A 137 9.23 -6.70 -3.51
C ARG A 137 9.36 -7.87 -2.53
N PRO A 138 9.81 -7.67 -1.27
CA PRO A 138 9.83 -8.75 -0.27
C PRO A 138 8.45 -9.38 -0.04
N LEU A 139 7.39 -8.58 0.06
CA LEU A 139 6.03 -9.09 0.22
C LEU A 139 5.61 -9.97 -0.97
N ARG A 140 5.88 -9.53 -2.20
CA ARG A 140 5.62 -10.31 -3.43
C ARG A 140 6.36 -11.64 -3.42
N GLU A 141 7.64 -11.66 -3.01
CA GLU A 141 8.44 -12.88 -2.93
C GLU A 141 7.90 -13.86 -1.89
N ILE A 142 7.56 -13.37 -0.70
CA ILE A 142 6.96 -14.21 0.36
C ILE A 142 5.63 -14.80 -0.11
N MET A 143 4.79 -14.00 -0.78
CA MET A 143 3.50 -14.48 -1.30
C MET A 143 3.67 -15.50 -2.42
N ALA A 144 4.62 -15.29 -3.33
CA ALA A 144 4.92 -16.23 -4.41
C ALA A 144 5.32 -17.63 -3.91
N SER A 145 5.83 -17.75 -2.68
CA SER A 145 6.17 -19.04 -2.06
C SER A 145 4.95 -19.95 -1.74
N PHE A 146 3.72 -19.42 -1.74
CA PHE A 146 2.52 -20.20 -1.39
C PHE A 146 1.30 -19.97 -2.29
N VAL A 147 1.34 -18.98 -3.18
CA VAL A 147 0.28 -18.71 -4.15
C VAL A 147 0.86 -18.09 -5.41
N ASN A 148 0.48 -18.62 -6.57
CA ASN A 148 0.91 -18.06 -7.86
C ASN A 148 0.06 -16.83 -8.20
N LEU A 149 0.70 -15.66 -8.23
CA LEU A 149 0.13 -14.40 -8.69
C LEU A 149 1.00 -13.89 -9.85
N ALA A 150 0.37 -13.57 -10.98
CA ALA A 150 1.08 -12.99 -12.11
C ALA A 150 1.65 -11.61 -11.73
N ASP A 151 2.87 -11.31 -12.16
CA ASP A 151 3.53 -10.03 -11.80
C ASP A 151 2.70 -8.81 -12.23
N GLY A 152 2.09 -8.85 -13.42
CA GLY A 152 1.20 -7.77 -13.88
C GLY A 152 -0.02 -7.56 -12.96
N LEU A 153 -0.53 -8.61 -12.31
CA LEU A 153 -1.60 -8.48 -11.31
C LEU A 153 -1.05 -7.84 -10.03
N VAL A 154 0.09 -8.30 -9.53
CA VAL A 154 0.70 -7.78 -8.30
C VAL A 154 1.02 -6.29 -8.43
N TRP A 155 1.72 -5.91 -9.49
CA TRP A 155 2.10 -4.51 -9.72
C TRP A 155 0.94 -3.64 -10.18
N GLY A 156 -0.04 -4.21 -10.88
CA GLY A 156 -1.32 -3.55 -11.12
C GLY A 156 -2.04 -3.20 -9.83
N ASN A 157 -2.17 -4.16 -8.90
CA ASN A 157 -2.76 -3.91 -7.59
C ASN A 157 -1.97 -2.87 -6.79
N ALA A 158 -0.63 -2.89 -6.85
CA ALA A 158 0.21 -1.86 -6.22
C ALA A 158 -0.06 -0.47 -6.81
N ALA A 159 -0.14 -0.35 -8.14
CA ALA A 159 -0.45 0.90 -8.82
C ALA A 159 -1.87 1.42 -8.50
N SER A 160 -2.85 0.52 -8.47
CA SER A 160 -4.22 0.83 -8.04
C SER A 160 -4.27 1.33 -6.60
N ALA A 161 -3.59 0.64 -5.69
CA ALA A 161 -3.51 1.05 -4.29
C ALA A 161 -2.85 2.43 -4.13
N LEU A 162 -1.81 2.71 -4.91
CA LEU A 162 -1.17 4.03 -4.97
C LEU A 162 -2.14 5.10 -5.45
N VAL A 163 -2.84 4.90 -6.56
CA VAL A 163 -3.85 5.84 -7.07
C VAL A 163 -5.00 6.02 -6.08
N GLY A 164 -5.43 4.94 -5.44
CA GLY A 164 -6.49 4.96 -4.43
C GLY A 164 -6.20 5.89 -3.26
N SER A 165 -4.93 6.17 -2.96
CA SER A 165 -4.55 7.14 -1.93
C SER A 165 -5.02 8.57 -2.22
N LEU A 166 -5.31 8.91 -3.50
CA LEU A 166 -5.82 10.21 -3.91
C LEU A 166 -7.32 10.39 -3.62
N HIS A 167 -8.06 9.30 -3.44
CA HIS A 167 -9.52 9.33 -3.28
C HIS A 167 -9.97 9.58 -1.83
N VAL A 168 -9.04 9.74 -0.90
CA VAL A 168 -9.33 9.97 0.52
C VAL A 168 -8.66 11.25 1.01
N GLY A 169 -9.42 12.05 1.75
CA GLY A 169 -8.99 13.37 2.20
C GLY A 169 -9.21 14.46 1.14
N PRO A 170 -8.78 15.70 1.44
CA PRO A 170 -8.90 16.82 0.50
C PRO A 170 -8.05 16.59 -0.75
N ALA A 171 -8.43 17.25 -1.84
CA ALA A 171 -7.62 17.30 -3.04
C ALA A 171 -6.27 17.99 -2.73
N ASP A 172 -5.19 17.36 -3.18
CA ASP A 172 -3.82 17.83 -2.96
C ASP A 172 -3.04 17.65 -4.27
N ALA A 173 -2.64 18.77 -4.87
CA ALA A 173 -1.94 18.80 -6.15
C ALA A 173 -0.55 18.15 -6.05
N VAL A 174 0.19 18.39 -4.95
CA VAL A 174 1.52 17.82 -4.72
C VAL A 174 1.41 16.31 -4.57
N ARG A 175 0.43 15.84 -3.79
CA ARG A 175 0.13 14.41 -3.67
C ARG A 175 -0.22 13.78 -5.02
N GLY A 176 -1.01 14.47 -5.84
CA GLY A 176 -1.37 14.02 -7.19
C GLY A 176 -0.18 13.96 -8.15
N GLU A 177 0.73 14.93 -8.10
CA GLU A 177 1.98 14.94 -8.87
C GLU A 177 2.92 13.81 -8.43
N LEU A 178 3.08 13.62 -7.12
CA LEU A 178 3.87 12.55 -6.54
C LEU A 178 3.38 11.16 -6.98
N VAL A 179 2.06 10.92 -6.94
CA VAL A 179 1.47 9.66 -7.43
C VAL A 179 1.77 9.43 -8.91
N ARG A 180 1.63 10.46 -9.75
CA ARG A 180 1.95 10.34 -11.19
C ARG A 180 3.42 10.06 -11.43
N GLU A 181 4.30 10.68 -10.66
CA GLU A 181 5.74 10.48 -10.76
C GLU A 181 6.15 9.06 -10.34
N LEU A 182 5.58 8.54 -9.25
CA LEU A 182 5.77 7.15 -8.81
C LEU A 182 5.28 6.13 -9.85
N LEU A 183 4.16 6.39 -10.52
CA LEU A 183 3.62 5.50 -11.57
C LEU A 183 4.49 5.41 -12.82
N ARG A 184 5.41 6.36 -13.05
CA ARG A 184 6.36 6.31 -14.17
C ARG A 184 7.57 5.43 -13.90
N ARG A 185 7.71 4.91 -12.67
CA ARG A 185 8.88 4.13 -12.24
C ARG A 185 8.57 2.63 -12.27
N GLU A 186 9.51 1.84 -12.75
CA GLU A 186 9.43 0.37 -12.67
C GLU A 186 9.37 -0.07 -11.21
N PRO A 187 8.55 -1.07 -10.83
CA PRO A 187 7.75 -1.94 -11.69
C PRO A 187 6.29 -1.46 -11.88
N LEU A 188 5.98 -0.21 -11.51
CA LEU A 188 4.64 0.37 -11.67
C LEU A 188 4.40 0.94 -13.08
N ALA A 189 5.49 1.28 -13.78
CA ALA A 189 5.44 1.77 -15.15
C ALA A 189 4.64 0.82 -16.05
N GLY A 190 3.65 1.38 -16.74
CA GLY A 190 2.79 0.61 -17.64
C GLY A 190 1.75 -0.29 -16.97
N ALA A 191 1.64 -0.30 -15.63
CA ALA A 191 0.63 -1.10 -14.91
C ALA A 191 -0.82 -0.59 -15.11
N GLY A 192 -0.96 0.66 -15.58
CA GLY A 192 -2.21 1.31 -15.92
C GLY A 192 -1.95 2.70 -16.49
N GLU A 193 -3.03 3.45 -16.74
CA GLU A 193 -2.95 4.80 -17.28
C GLU A 193 -4.12 5.65 -16.76
N PHE A 194 -3.89 6.97 -16.67
CA PHE A 194 -4.98 7.92 -16.45
C PHE A 194 -5.69 8.22 -17.76
N ARG A 195 -7.02 8.08 -17.75
CA ARG A 195 -7.94 8.47 -18.81
C ARG A 195 -8.81 9.62 -18.33
N ALA A 196 -9.71 10.09 -19.20
CA ALA A 196 -10.65 11.17 -18.88
C ALA A 196 -11.47 10.86 -17.61
N ASP A 197 -11.91 9.61 -17.46
CA ASP A 197 -12.79 9.17 -16.37
C ASP A 197 -12.05 8.61 -15.14
N GLY A 198 -10.72 8.68 -15.13
CA GLY A 198 -9.87 8.20 -14.03
C GLY A 198 -8.83 7.17 -14.46
N PHE A 199 -8.23 6.50 -13.47
CA PHE A 199 -7.17 5.52 -13.70
C PHE A 199 -7.74 4.16 -14.10
N VAL A 200 -7.15 3.53 -15.10
CA VAL A 200 -7.50 2.18 -15.57
C VAL A 200 -6.27 1.28 -15.52
N ARG A 201 -6.37 0.16 -14.80
CA ARG A 201 -5.30 -0.86 -14.79
C ARG A 201 -5.27 -1.66 -16.09
N LYS A 202 -4.08 -2.11 -16.49
CA LYS A 202 -3.90 -3.12 -17.57
C LYS A 202 -4.03 -4.57 -17.09
N SER A 203 -4.25 -4.77 -15.78
CA SER A 203 -4.44 -6.09 -15.18
C SER A 203 -5.71 -6.17 -14.33
N CYS A 204 -6.19 -7.39 -14.13
CA CYS A 204 -7.37 -7.65 -13.30
C CYS A 204 -6.97 -7.95 -11.85
N CYS A 205 -7.57 -7.24 -10.89
CA CYS A 205 -7.38 -7.49 -9.45
C CYS A 205 -8.12 -8.74 -8.92
N LEU A 206 -8.92 -9.40 -9.77
CA LEU A 206 -9.74 -10.58 -9.47
C LEU A 206 -10.94 -10.36 -8.53
N TYR A 207 -11.22 -9.13 -8.10
CA TYR A 207 -12.32 -8.83 -7.18
C TYR A 207 -13.68 -9.32 -7.69
N TYR A 208 -13.93 -9.24 -9.01
CA TYR A 208 -15.17 -9.71 -9.66
C TYR A 208 -15.46 -11.21 -9.44
N ARG A 209 -14.49 -11.98 -8.95
CA ARG A 209 -14.62 -13.43 -8.69
C ARG A 209 -15.04 -13.73 -7.24
N VAL A 210 -15.10 -12.72 -6.39
CA VAL A 210 -15.69 -12.82 -5.04
C VAL A 210 -17.21 -12.97 -5.20
N PRO A 211 -17.87 -13.91 -4.50
CA PRO A 211 -19.33 -13.98 -4.50
C PRO A 211 -19.98 -12.66 -4.09
N GLY A 212 -20.88 -12.13 -4.92
CA GLY A 212 -21.49 -10.81 -4.71
C GLY A 212 -20.55 -9.62 -4.98
N GLY A 213 -19.30 -9.86 -5.40
CA GLY A 213 -18.37 -8.84 -5.83
C GLY A 213 -18.71 -8.31 -7.22
N GLY A 214 -18.46 -7.02 -7.43
CA GLY A 214 -18.61 -6.35 -8.72
C GLY A 214 -17.29 -6.11 -9.43
N MET A 215 -17.33 -5.28 -10.46
CA MET A 215 -16.13 -4.73 -11.08
C MET A 215 -15.53 -3.66 -10.14
N CYS A 216 -14.20 -3.62 -10.04
CA CYS A 216 -13.51 -2.58 -9.28
C CYS A 216 -13.52 -1.24 -10.04
N GLY A 217 -13.28 -0.13 -9.33
CA GLY A 217 -13.36 1.23 -9.89
C GLY A 217 -12.35 1.54 -11.00
N ASP A 218 -11.29 0.74 -11.12
CA ASP A 218 -10.21 0.87 -12.11
C ASP A 218 -10.05 -0.41 -12.93
N CYS A 219 -11.17 -1.09 -13.22
CA CYS A 219 -11.17 -2.39 -13.86
C CYS A 219 -10.88 -2.30 -15.37
N GLY A 220 -9.73 -2.83 -15.81
CA GLY A 220 -9.37 -3.00 -17.22
C GLY A 220 -10.15 -4.08 -18.00
N LEU A 221 -11.26 -4.56 -17.43
CA LEU A 221 -12.19 -5.49 -18.12
C LEU A 221 -13.51 -4.81 -18.49
N LEU A 222 -13.70 -3.54 -18.12
CA LEU A 222 -14.93 -2.81 -18.47
C LEU A 222 -14.92 -2.46 -19.97
N PRO A 223 -16.07 -2.52 -20.67
CA PRO A 223 -16.14 -2.02 -22.03
C PRO A 223 -15.74 -0.54 -22.09
N GLY A 224 -14.80 -0.17 -22.98
CA GLY A 224 -14.23 1.18 -23.04
C GLY A 224 -13.07 1.44 -22.06
N SER A 225 -12.67 0.41 -21.28
CA SER A 225 -11.38 0.37 -20.56
C SER A 225 -10.21 -0.03 -21.47
#